data_AF-A0A6I2VCH9-F1
#
_entry.id   AF-A0A6I2VCH9-F1
#
_cell.length_a   1.000
_cell.length_b   1.000
_cell.length_c   1.000
_cell.angle_alpha   90.00
_cell.angle_beta   90.00
_cell.angle_gamma   90.00
#
_symmetry.space_group_name_H-M   'P 1'
#
loop_
_entity.id
_entity.type
_entity.pdbx_description
1 polymer ?
#
loop_
_entity_poly.entity_id
_entity_poly.type
_entity_poly.pdbx_seq_one_letter_code
_entity_poly.pdbx_strand_id
1 'polypeptide(L)'
;MTSILLIANPSAGGGRVPKLLPSVRRKLDSLGIEHRTGLTSSLADAVTLTEQALDRGEIPVAFSGDGVAGVVARTASYHEGAVFGVLPGGTGNDFCGHVGIPSDAVEACEVI
;
A
#
# COMPACT_ATOMS: atom_id res chain seq x y z
N MET A 1 -12.80 0.13 14.40
CA MET A 1 -11.39 0.47 14.09
C MET A 1 -11.21 0.20 12.61
N THR A 2 -10.59 1.12 11.89
CA THR A 2 -10.32 0.96 10.46
C THR A 2 -8.98 0.26 10.32
N SER A 3 -8.97 -1.00 9.89
CA SER A 3 -7.74 -1.75 9.64
C SER A 3 -7.33 -1.65 8.17
N ILE A 4 -6.06 -1.93 7.87
CA ILE A 4 -5.53 -1.80 6.51
C ILE A 4 -4.99 -3.13 5.96
N LEU A 5 -5.04 -3.28 4.64
CA LEU A 5 -4.28 -4.29 3.91
C LEU A 5 -3.09 -3.63 3.20
N LEU A 6 -1.88 -3.93 3.66
CA LEU A 6 -0.67 -3.61 2.92
C LEU A 6 -0.51 -4.57 1.73
N ILE A 7 -0.72 -4.07 0.52
CA ILE A 7 -0.54 -4.79 -0.75
C ILE A 7 0.90 -4.55 -1.21
N ALA A 8 1.79 -5.50 -0.91
CA ALA A 8 3.23 -5.37 -1.12
C ALA A 8 3.70 -6.22 -2.31
N ASN A 9 4.45 -5.61 -3.25
CA ASN A 9 5.11 -6.34 -4.33
C ASN A 9 6.59 -6.59 -3.98
N PRO A 10 7.00 -7.85 -3.69
CA PRO A 10 8.39 -8.15 -3.33
C PRO A 10 9.42 -7.72 -4.36
N SER A 11 9.05 -7.68 -5.65
CA SER A 11 9.95 -7.34 -6.75
C SER A 11 10.07 -5.83 -7.00
N ALA A 12 9.21 -5.01 -6.40
CA ALA A 12 9.21 -3.56 -6.61
C ALA A 12 10.50 -2.91 -6.06
N GLY A 13 10.92 -1.84 -6.73
CA GLY A 13 12.12 -1.07 -6.36
C GLY A 13 13.41 -1.90 -6.34
N GLY A 14 13.49 -2.96 -7.16
CA GLY A 14 14.64 -3.86 -7.19
C GLY A 14 14.76 -4.74 -5.94
N GLY A 15 13.63 -5.18 -5.37
CA GLY A 15 13.64 -5.99 -4.16
C GLY A 15 13.78 -5.17 -2.86
N ARG A 16 13.39 -3.89 -2.90
CA ARG A 16 13.46 -3.00 -1.73
C ARG A 16 12.31 -3.25 -0.75
N VAL A 17 11.12 -3.57 -1.26
CA VAL A 17 9.91 -3.79 -0.46
C VAL A 17 10.11 -4.82 0.66
N PRO A 18 10.65 -6.04 0.42
CA PRO A 18 10.86 -7.02 1.49
C PRO A 18 11.83 -6.56 2.57
N LYS A 19 12.82 -5.74 2.22
CA LYS A 19 13.82 -5.20 3.17
C LYS A 19 13.20 -4.15 4.09
N LEU A 20 12.26 -3.35 3.56
CA LEU A 20 11.59 -2.28 4.29
C LEU A 20 10.36 -2.75 5.07
N LEU A 21 9.69 -3.81 4.61
CA LEU A 21 8.43 -4.29 5.17
C LEU A 21 8.48 -4.50 6.71
N PRO A 22 9.55 -5.08 7.31
CA PRO A 22 9.62 -5.18 8.77
C PRO A 22 9.62 -3.82 9.49
N SER A 23 10.27 -2.81 8.92
CA SER A 23 10.31 -1.46 9.51
C SER A 23 8.99 -0.73 9.33
N VAL A 24 8.36 -0.85 8.15
CA VAL A 24 7.02 -0.32 7.88
C VAL A 24 5.99 -0.90 8.86
N ARG A 25 5.98 -2.23 9.04
CA ARG A 25 5.07 -2.89 9.97
C ARG A 25 5.26 -2.41 11.41
N ARG A 26 6.51 -2.37 11.88
CA ARG A 26 6.83 -1.83 13.22
C ARG A 26 6.38 -0.38 13.39
N LYS A 27 6.48 0.42 12.34
CA LYS A 27 6.06 1.82 12.39
C LYS A 27 4.53 1.92 12.49
N LEU A 28 3.79 1.18 11.66
CA LEU A 28 2.32 1.11 11.75
C LEU A 28 1.86 0.58 13.11
N ASP A 29 2.53 -0.45 13.65
CA ASP A 29 2.28 -0.96 15.01
C ASP A 29 2.48 0.16 16.06
N SER A 30 3.55 0.95 15.94
CA SER A 30 3.83 2.07 16.85
C SER A 30 2.82 3.21 16.76
N LEU A 31 2.13 3.33 15.61
CA LEU A 31 1.03 4.28 15.38
C LEU A 31 -0.33 3.71 15.82
N GLY A 32 -0.39 2.45 16.27
CA GLY A 32 -1.63 1.78 16.65
C GLY A 32 -2.52 1.40 15.46
N ILE A 33 -1.95 1.31 14.25
CA ILE A 33 -2.67 0.98 13.02
C ILE A 33 -2.73 -0.55 12.87
N GLU A 34 -3.93 -1.10 13.02
CA GLU A 34 -4.20 -2.52 12.76
C GLU A 34 -4.01 -2.84 11.28
N HIS A 35 -3.16 -3.81 10.97
CA HIS A 35 -2.81 -4.11 9.59
C HIS A 35 -2.49 -5.58 9.36
N ARG A 36 -2.70 -6.03 8.11
CA ARG A 36 -2.15 -7.29 7.58
C ARG A 36 -1.43 -7.02 6.26
N THR A 37 -0.67 -8.00 5.78
CA THR A 37 0.07 -7.88 4.50
C THR A 37 -0.40 -8.94 3.51
N GLY A 38 -0.69 -8.50 2.29
CA GLY A 38 -0.91 -9.34 1.12
C GLY A 38 0.25 -9.15 0.15
N LEU A 39 0.89 -10.25 -0.25
CA LEU A 39 1.95 -10.20 -1.25
C LEU A 39 1.33 -10.35 -2.64
N THR A 40 1.64 -9.40 -3.52
CA THR A 40 1.24 -9.44 -4.93
C THR A 40 2.44 -9.82 -5.80
N SER A 41 2.20 -10.67 -6.80
CA SER A 41 3.17 -10.98 -7.86
C SER A 41 2.77 -10.40 -9.22
N SER A 42 1.55 -9.88 -9.34
CA SER A 42 0.97 -9.37 -10.58
C SER A 42 -0.07 -8.26 -10.34
N LEU A 43 -0.40 -7.50 -11.39
CA LEU A 43 -1.48 -6.51 -11.32
C LEU A 43 -2.83 -7.18 -11.04
N ALA A 44 -3.07 -8.39 -11.56
CA ALA A 44 -4.29 -9.15 -11.28
C ALA A 44 -4.38 -9.53 -9.79
N ASP A 45 -3.27 -9.96 -9.18
CA ASP A 45 -3.23 -10.26 -7.74
C ASP A 45 -3.54 -9.01 -6.91
N ALA A 46 -3.05 -7.84 -7.34
CA ALA A 46 -3.30 -6.57 -6.66
C ALA A 46 -4.80 -6.19 -6.72
N VAL A 47 -5.48 -6.43 -7.84
CA VAL A 47 -6.94 -6.27 -7.95
C VAL A 47 -7.64 -7.17 -6.92
N THR A 48 -7.35 -8.47 -6.95
CA THR A 48 -7.97 -9.45 -6.04
C THR A 48 -7.76 -9.09 -4.58
N LEU A 49 -6.54 -8.68 -4.20
CA LEU A 49 -6.24 -8.25 -2.83
C LEU A 49 -7.00 -6.97 -2.45
N THR A 50 -7.15 -6.03 -3.38
CA THR A 50 -7.91 -4.80 -3.15
C THR A 50 -9.39 -5.09 -2.89
N GLU A 51 -10.01 -5.92 -3.74
CA GLU A 51 -11.41 -6.36 -3.56
C GLU A 51 -11.60 -7.06 -2.21
N GLN A 52 -10.69 -7.98 -1.84
CA GLN A 52 -10.72 -8.65 -0.55
C GLN A 52 -10.58 -7.70 0.65
N ALA A 53 -9.79 -6.63 0.53
CA ALA A 53 -9.67 -5.63 1.58
C ALA A 53 -11.00 -4.89 1.75
N LEU A 54 -11.57 -4.41 0.65
CA LEU A 54 -12.81 -3.64 0.64
C LEU A 54 -14.00 -4.47 1.16
N ASP A 55 -14.11 -5.74 0.77
CA ASP A 55 -15.14 -6.66 1.26
C ASP A 55 -15.06 -6.89 2.78
N ARG A 56 -13.87 -6.74 3.36
CA ARG A 56 -13.61 -6.86 4.81
C ARG A 56 -13.75 -5.54 5.55
N GLY A 57 -14.05 -4.44 4.85
CA GLY A 57 -14.07 -3.09 5.42
C GLY A 57 -12.67 -2.55 5.76
N GLU A 58 -11.62 -3.11 5.14
CA GLU A 58 -10.23 -2.68 5.31
C GLU A 58 -9.88 -1.62 4.25
N ILE A 59 -8.94 -0.73 4.57
CA ILE A 59 -8.37 0.20 3.58
C ILE A 59 -7.24 -0.51 2.82
N PRO A 60 -7.31 -0.64 1.49
CA PRO A 60 -6.19 -1.13 0.70
C PRO A 60 -5.08 -0.08 0.63
N VAL A 61 -3.85 -0.47 0.99
CA VAL A 61 -2.67 0.39 0.97
C VAL A 61 -1.60 -0.23 0.06
N ALA A 62 -1.31 0.42 -1.06
CA ALA A 62 -0.30 -0.06 -1.99
C ALA A 62 1.11 0.21 -1.45
N PHE A 63 1.91 -0.82 -1.20
CA PHE A 63 3.33 -0.70 -0.87
C PHE A 63 4.18 -1.28 -2.01
N SER A 64 4.31 -0.50 -3.08
CA SER A 64 4.87 -0.92 -4.36
C SER A 64 5.22 0.32 -5.21
N GLY A 65 5.43 0.16 -6.52
CA GLY A 65 5.53 1.28 -7.46
C GLY A 65 4.18 1.70 -8.05
N ASP A 66 4.21 2.74 -8.90
CA ASP A 66 3.02 3.42 -9.44
C ASP A 66 2.08 2.49 -10.21
N GLY A 67 2.58 1.44 -10.87
CA GLY A 67 1.74 0.47 -11.58
C GLY A 67 0.77 -0.27 -10.65
N VAL A 68 1.24 -0.75 -9.50
CA VAL A 68 0.37 -1.40 -8.50
C VAL A 68 -0.50 -0.36 -7.80
N ALA A 69 0.06 0.79 -7.44
CA ALA A 69 -0.70 1.87 -6.80
C ALA A 69 -1.87 2.34 -7.67
N GLY A 70 -1.67 2.51 -8.98
CA GLY A 70 -2.72 2.88 -9.93
C GLY A 70 -3.81 1.83 -10.07
N VAL A 71 -3.46 0.54 -10.02
CA VAL A 71 -4.46 -0.55 -10.03
C VAL A 71 -5.27 -0.58 -8.74
N VAL A 72 -4.62 -0.43 -7.59
CA VAL A 72 -5.31 -0.34 -6.28
C VAL A 72 -6.27 0.85 -6.29
N ALA A 73 -5.82 2.03 -6.73
CA ALA A 73 -6.65 3.23 -6.83
C ALA A 73 -7.84 3.03 -7.77
N ARG A 74 -7.62 2.48 -8.97
CA ARG A 74 -8.67 2.18 -9.95
C ARG A 74 -9.70 1.21 -9.38
N THR A 75 -9.26 0.12 -8.75
CA THR A 75 -10.18 -0.88 -8.19
C THR A 75 -10.98 -0.29 -7.02
N ALA A 76 -10.33 0.44 -6.10
CA ALA A 76 -11.02 1.13 -5.02
C ALA A 76 -12.05 2.15 -5.54
N SER A 77 -11.78 2.83 -6.67
CA SER A 77 -12.70 3.82 -7.23
C SER A 77 -14.05 3.26 -7.71
N TYR A 78 -14.18 1.93 -7.83
CA TYR A 78 -15.46 1.28 -8.12
C TYR A 78 -16.36 1.12 -6.91
N HIS A 79 -15.86 1.38 -5.71
CA HIS A 79 -16.60 1.29 -4.46
C HIS A 79 -16.89 2.70 -3.95
N GLU A 80 -18.17 3.04 -3.85
CA GLU A 80 -18.59 4.35 -3.37
C GLU A 80 -18.08 4.60 -1.94
N GLY A 81 -17.41 5.73 -1.73
CA GLY A 81 -16.85 6.12 -0.44
C GLY A 81 -15.58 5.37 -0.03
N ALA A 82 -15.02 4.50 -0.88
CA ALA A 82 -13.77 3.82 -0.58
C ALA A 82 -12.58 4.79 -0.54
N VAL A 83 -11.65 4.51 0.38
CA VAL A 83 -10.37 5.18 0.51
C VAL A 83 -9.27 4.17 0.20
N PHE A 84 -8.14 4.63 -0.34
CA PHE A 84 -6.93 3.82 -0.50
C PHE A 84 -5.71 4.61 0.00
N GLY A 85 -4.67 3.90 0.42
CA GLY A 85 -3.38 4.49 0.78
C GLY A 85 -2.25 4.08 -0.16
N VAL A 86 -1.12 4.79 -0.09
CA VAL A 86 0.09 4.46 -0.85
C VAL A 86 1.31 4.67 0.05
N LEU A 87 2.23 3.71 0.00
CA LEU A 87 3.58 3.81 0.55
C LEU A 87 4.60 3.61 -0.58
N PRO A 88 5.70 4.39 -0.62
CA PRO A 88 6.69 4.31 -1.69
C PRO A 88 7.49 2.99 -1.62
N GLY A 89 7.27 2.10 -2.59
CA GLY A 89 8.00 0.83 -2.73
C GLY A 89 8.69 0.63 -4.07
N GLY A 90 8.40 1.49 -5.06
CA GLY A 90 8.98 1.48 -6.40
C GLY A 90 10.26 2.31 -6.54
N THR A 91 10.73 2.44 -7.77
CA THR A 91 11.95 3.22 -8.10
C THR A 91 11.65 4.71 -8.26
N GLY A 92 10.53 5.08 -8.91
CA GLY A 92 10.11 6.47 -9.13
C GLY A 92 9.17 6.98 -8.03
N ASN A 93 8.09 6.24 -7.76
CA ASN A 93 7.04 6.63 -6.81
C ASN A 93 6.49 8.03 -7.12
N ASP A 94 6.27 8.30 -8.41
CA ASP A 94 5.95 9.64 -8.89
C ASP A 94 4.66 10.13 -8.23
N PHE A 95 3.67 9.26 -8.03
CA PHE A 95 2.43 9.62 -7.34
C PHE A 95 2.70 10.19 -5.95
N CYS A 96 3.55 9.52 -5.15
CA CYS A 96 3.89 9.95 -3.80
C CYS A 96 4.52 11.35 -3.81
N GLY A 97 5.47 11.58 -4.72
CA GLY A 97 6.13 12.88 -4.86
C GLY A 97 5.17 14.01 -5.22
N HIS A 98 4.20 13.76 -6.11
CA HIS A 98 3.23 14.77 -6.54
C HIS A 98 2.22 15.17 -5.45
N VAL A 99 1.89 14.25 -4.55
CA VAL A 99 0.89 14.49 -3.48
C VAL A 99 1.52 14.77 -2.12
N GLY A 100 2.85 14.92 -2.06
CA GLY A 100 3.58 15.29 -0.83
C GLY A 100 3.79 14.15 0.16
N ILE A 101 3.65 12.89 -0.26
CA ILE A 101 3.98 11.74 0.59
C ILE A 101 5.51 11.63 0.68
N PRO A 102 6.09 11.46 1.88
CA PRO A 102 7.52 11.26 2.07
C PRO A 102 8.09 10.14 1.18
N SER A 103 9.31 10.29 0.69
CA SER A 103 9.96 9.28 -0.16
C SER A 103 10.53 8.10 0.65
N ASP A 104 10.72 8.27 1.96
CA ASP A 104 11.03 7.18 2.86
C ASP A 104 9.74 6.46 3.28
N ALA A 105 9.70 5.14 3.09
CA ALA A 105 8.50 4.35 3.35
C ALA A 105 8.11 4.27 4.82
N VAL A 106 9.09 4.42 5.74
CA VAL A 106 8.81 4.41 7.19
C VAL A 106 8.26 5.78 7.60
N GLU A 107 8.82 6.87 7.08
CA GLU A 107 8.27 8.21 7.28
C GLU A 107 6.86 8.35 6.69
N ALA A 108 6.63 7.78 5.50
CA ALA A 108 5.32 7.77 4.84
C ALA A 108 4.22 7.05 5.63
N CYS A 109 4.55 6.25 6.65
CA CYS A 109 3.52 5.69 7.53
C CYS A 109 2.78 6.76 8.36
N GLU A 110 3.35 7.95 8.56
CA GLU A 110 2.73 9.04 9.34
C GLU A 110 1.53 9.69 8.63
N VAL A 111 1.37 9.42 7.33
CA VAL A 111 0.27 9.96 6.51
C VAL A 111 -0.79 8.89 6.17
N ILE A 112 -0.71 7.72 6.80
CA ILE A 112 -1.69 6.63 6.74
C ILE A 112 -2.67 6.76 7.90
#